data_AF-A0A8H4AI80-F1
#
_entry.id   AF-A0A8H4AI80-F1
#
_cell.length_a   1.000
_cell.length_b   1.000
_cell.length_c   1.000
_cell.angle_alpha   90.00
_cell.angle_beta   90.00
_cell.angle_gamma   90.00
#
_symmetry.space_group_name_H-M   'P 1'
#
loop_
_entity.id
_entity.type
_entity.pdbx_description
1 polymer ?
#
loop_
_entity_poly.entity_id
_entity_poly.type
_entity_poly.pdbx_seq_one_letter_code
_entity_poly.pdbx_strand_id
1 'polypeptide(L)' 'MKSVILIQVENIQASNHTPGVDINVVGSLNGTSIYDVDLNSVEDKPWKKPGADVTDYFNYGFNEYT' A
#
# COMPACT_ATOMS: atom_id res chain seq x y z
N MET A 1 -11.64 -55.72 -4.65
CA MET A 1 -12.18 -55.36 -3.32
C MET A 1 -11.76 -53.93 -3.03
N LYS A 2 -12.62 -53.17 -2.35
CA LYS A 2 -12.65 -51.70 -2.29
C LYS A 2 -11.31 -51.08 -1.85
N SER A 3 -10.70 -50.24 -2.70
CA SER A 3 -9.62 -49.34 -2.28
C SER A 3 -10.23 -48.18 -1.52
N VAL A 4 -10.17 -48.23 -0.20
CA VAL A 4 -10.60 -47.14 0.68
C VAL A 4 -9.43 -46.15 0.77
N ILE A 5 -9.57 -45.00 0.11
CA ILE A 5 -8.65 -43.87 0.28
C ILE A 5 -8.97 -43.25 1.64
N LEU A 6 -8.08 -43.40 2.60
CA LEU A 6 -8.09 -42.64 3.84
C LEU A 6 -7.71 -41.21 3.48
N ILE A 7 -8.71 -40.36 3.28
CA ILE A 7 -8.49 -38.92 3.22
C ILE A 7 -8.11 -38.52 4.65
N GLN A 8 -6.82 -38.33 4.92
CA GLN A 8 -6.41 -37.58 6.09
C GLN A 8 -7.08 -36.21 5.96
N VAL A 9 -7.99 -35.91 6.90
CA VAL A 9 -8.56 -34.58 7.05
C VAL A 9 -7.39 -33.66 7.40
N GLU A 10 -6.75 -33.11 6.38
CA GLU A 10 -5.85 -31.98 6.57
C GLU A 10 -6.70 -30.87 7.17
N ASN A 11 -6.31 -30.44 8.37
CA ASN A 11 -6.87 -29.28 9.03
C ASN A 11 -6.81 -28.11 8.04
N ILE A 12 -7.93 -27.79 7.41
CA ILE A 12 -8.11 -26.53 6.70
C ILE A 12 -8.13 -25.46 7.80
N GLN A 13 -6.94 -25.02 8.21
CA GLN A 13 -6.76 -23.74 8.86
C GLN A 13 -7.06 -22.72 7.78
N ALA A 14 -8.35 -22.44 7.58
CA ALA A 14 -8.78 -21.26 6.86
C ALA A 14 -8.16 -20.09 7.63
N SER A 15 -7.02 -19.59 7.16
CA SER A 15 -6.48 -18.34 7.65
C SER A 15 -7.54 -17.31 7.29
N ASN A 16 -8.36 -16.94 8.28
CA ASN A 16 -9.19 -15.74 8.26
C ASN A 16 -8.24 -14.55 8.28
N HIS A 17 -7.44 -14.41 7.24
CA HIS A 17 -6.60 -13.26 7.01
C HIS A 17 -7.50 -12.28 6.27
N THR A 18 -8.34 -11.55 7.01
CA THR A 18 -8.65 -10.19 6.60
C THR A 18 -7.29 -9.55 6.34
N PRO A 19 -6.95 -9.15 5.11
CA PRO A 19 -5.68 -8.48 4.85
C PRO A 19 -5.67 -7.22 5.71
N GLY A 20 -4.97 -7.30 6.83
CA GLY A 20 -4.79 -6.19 7.73
C GLY A 20 -3.72 -5.30 7.12
N VAL A 21 -4.02 -4.03 6.96
CA VAL A 21 -2.98 -3.04 6.75
C VAL A 21 -2.37 -2.78 8.13
N ASP A 22 -1.06 -3.02 8.27
CA ASP A 22 -0.35 -2.58 9.46
C ASP A 22 -0.31 -1.06 9.46
N ILE A 23 -1.01 -0.43 10.40
CA ILE A 23 -1.08 1.03 10.53
C ILE A 23 0.16 1.62 11.21
N ASN A 24 1.04 0.79 11.77
CA ASN A 24 2.24 1.23 12.48
C ASN A 24 3.49 1.13 11.61
N VAL A 25 3.40 0.52 10.42
CA VAL A 25 4.52 0.46 9.50
C VAL A 25 4.73 1.83 8.86
N VAL A 26 5.97 2.31 8.91
CA VAL A 26 6.36 3.52 8.19
C VAL A 26 6.48 3.18 6.70
N GLY A 27 5.85 3.99 5.85
CA GLY A 27 5.97 3.84 4.41
C GLY A 27 7.42 4.02 3.93
N SER A 28 7.78 3.34 2.84
CA SER A 28 9.06 3.55 2.17
C SER A 28 8.87 3.82 0.68
N LEU A 29 9.68 4.73 0.14
CA LEU A 29 9.78 5.04 -1.27
C LEU A 29 11.19 4.64 -1.73
N ASN A 30 11.28 3.63 -2.60
CA ASN A 30 12.56 3.10 -3.10
C ASN A 30 13.57 2.70 -2.00
N GLY A 31 13.07 2.22 -0.85
CA GLY A 31 13.91 1.84 0.29
C GLY A 31 14.26 2.97 1.26
N THR A 32 13.89 4.21 0.94
CA THR A 32 14.02 5.36 1.84
C THR A 32 12.72 5.58 2.59
N SER A 33 12.82 5.87 3.90
CA SER A 33 11.68 6.27 4.73
C SER A 33 10.99 7.50 4.12
N ILE A 34 9.66 7.51 4.05
CA ILE A 34 8.91 8.64 3.49
C ILE A 34 9.16 9.97 4.21
N TYR A 35 9.65 9.94 5.45
CA TYR A 35 10.01 11.13 6.21
C TYR A 35 11.33 11.76 5.76
N ASP A 36 12.19 10.98 5.11
CA ASP A 36 13.55 11.38 4.70
C ASP A 36 13.66 11.65 3.19
N VAL A 37 12.56 11.52 2.44
CA VAL A 37 12.52 11.80 1.01
C VAL A 37 12.53 13.32 0.78
N ASP A 38 13.53 13.81 0.04
CA ASP A 38 13.51 15.19 -0.45
C ASP A 38 12.50 15.33 -1.60
N LEU A 39 11.36 15.98 -1.32
CA LEU A 39 10.32 16.26 -2.31
C LEU A 39 10.77 17.18 -3.45
N ASN A 40 11.87 17.91 -3.29
CA ASN A 40 12.43 18.74 -4.36
C ASN A 40 13.27 17.93 -5.36
N SER A 41 13.76 16.76 -4.94
CA SER A 41 14.48 15.83 -5.81
C SER A 41 13.56 15.04 -6.75
N VAL A 42 12.24 15.07 -6.51
CA VAL A 42 11.25 14.41 -7.36
C VAL A 42 11.10 15.20 -8.67
N GLU A 43 11.63 14.62 -9.75
CA GLU A 43 11.67 15.25 -11.09
C GLU A 43 10.26 15.48 -11.66
N ASP A 44 9.38 14.49 -11.56
CA ASP A 44 8.03 14.55 -12.11
C ASP A 44 6.97 14.77 -11.02
N LYS A 45 6.40 15.97 -10.99
CA LYS A 45 5.30 16.35 -10.10
C LYS A 45 3.98 16.38 -10.89
N PRO A 46 3.20 15.28 -10.92
CA PRO A 46 2.02 15.19 -11.77
C PRO A 46 0.95 16.24 -11.47
N TRP A 47 0.86 16.73 -10.22
CA TRP A 47 -0.01 17.85 -9.82
C TRP A 47 0.37 19.21 -10.42
N LYS A 48 1.55 19.35 -11.05
CA LYS A 48 1.95 20.57 -11.79
C LYS A 48 1.55 20.56 -13.26
N LYS A 49 0.99 19.46 -13.77
CA LYS A 49 0.63 19.34 -15.18
C LYS A 49 -0.57 20.24 -15.50
N PRO A 50 -0.64 20.84 -16.72
CA PRO A 50 -1.79 21.63 -17.12
C PRO A 50 -3.08 20.83 -17.02
N GLY A 51 -4.09 21.39 -16.34
CA GLY A 51 -5.37 20.72 -16.12
C GLY A 51 -5.39 19.67 -15.01
N ALA A 52 -4.29 19.48 -14.27
CA ALA A 52 -4.30 18.66 -13.06
C ALA A 52 -5.12 19.36 -11.96
N ASP A 53 -5.96 18.59 -11.27
CA ASP A 53 -6.60 19.03 -10.04
C ASP A 53 -5.69 18.71 -8.85
N VAL A 54 -5.42 19.72 -8.03
CA VAL A 54 -4.58 19.54 -6.83
C VAL A 54 -5.26 18.66 -5.78
N THR A 55 -6.59 18.61 -5.76
CA THR A 55 -7.38 17.82 -4.80
C THR A 55 -7.30 16.31 -5.03
N ASP A 56 -6.84 15.88 -6.22
CA ASP A 56 -6.53 14.48 -6.51
C ASP A 56 -5.28 13.99 -5.74
N TYR A 57 -4.42 14.91 -5.29
CA TYR A 57 -3.13 14.60 -4.67
C TYR A 57 -3.04 15.06 -3.21
N PHE A 58 -3.71 16.16 -2.85
CA PHE A 58 -3.64 16.74 -1.52
C PHE A 58 -5.01 16.70 -0.81
N ASN A 59 -5.00 16.19 0.43
CA ASN A 59 -6.18 16.18 1.29
C ASN A 59 -6.22 17.44 2.17
N TYR A 60 -7.38 17.75 2.74
CA TYR A 60 -7.57 18.79 3.76
C TYR A 60 -7.16 20.23 3.36
N GLY A 61 -7.13 20.53 2.06
CA GLY A 61 -6.74 21.85 1.56
C GLY A 61 -5.24 22.12 1.61
N PHE A 62 -4.42 21.09 1.88
CA PHE A 62 -2.97 21.17 1.74
C PHE A 62 -2.54 21.35 0.29
N ASN A 63 -1.30 21.76 0.09
CA ASN A 63 -0.67 21.85 -1.22
C ASN A 63 0.85 21.69 -1.08
N GLU A 64 1.60 21.90 -2.17
CA GLU A 64 3.06 21.73 -2.16
C GLU A 64 3.81 22.69 -1.20
N TYR A 65 3.18 23.79 -0.79
CA TYR A 65 3.78 24.83 0.04
C TYR A 65 3.20 24.92 1.46
N THR A 66 2.11 24.22 1.77
CA THR A 66 1.37 24.34 3.04
C THR A 66 0.89 23.00 3.55
#